data_AF-A0A6M8U5B6-F1
#
_entry.id   AF-A0A6M8U5B6-F1
#
_cell.length_a   1.000
_cell.length_b   1.000
_cell.length_c   1.000
_cell.angle_alpha   90.00
_cell.angle_beta   90.00
_cell.angle_gamma   90.00
#
_symmetry.space_group_name_H-M   'P 1'
#
loop_
_entity.id
_entity.type
_entity.pdbx_description
1 polymer ?
#
loop_
_entity_poly.entity_id
_entity_poly.type
_entity_poly.pdbx_seq_one_letter_code
_entity_poly.pdbx_strand_id
1 'polypeptide(L)'
;MAAGVVEESAMEYEFLRDVTGGVKVRMSMGHEAVGHWFNEEVQENLALLDEVEAAVAQIDGSERQWQRVGHEYTLWMDDEEVMIRANSMSVEGDEMEEGMSYYDEESLAFCGVEDFLQVVNAYRRFMRGE
;
A
#
# COMPACT_ATOMS: atom_id res chain seq x y z
N MET A 1 -29.62 -9.59 18.58
CA MET A 1 -28.46 -10.35 18.08
C MET A 1 -27.92 -9.54 16.92
N ALA A 2 -26.83 -8.81 17.11
CA ALA A 2 -26.22 -8.03 16.04
C ALA A 2 -25.47 -9.01 15.14
N ALA A 3 -25.94 -9.17 13.90
CA ALA A 3 -25.13 -9.73 12.85
C ALA A 3 -23.97 -8.75 12.65
N GLY A 4 -22.78 -9.11 13.11
CA GLY A 4 -21.57 -8.40 12.71
C GLY A 4 -21.41 -8.58 11.22
N VAL A 5 -21.32 -7.48 10.49
CA VAL A 5 -20.79 -7.49 9.13
C VAL A 5 -19.34 -7.96 9.30
N VAL A 6 -19.05 -9.17 8.82
CA VAL A 6 -17.67 -9.51 8.47
C VAL A 6 -17.38 -8.65 7.25
N GLU A 7 -16.68 -7.54 7.44
CA GLU A 7 -16.13 -6.78 6.32
C GLU A 7 -15.15 -7.70 5.60
N GLU A 8 -15.57 -8.17 4.43
CA GLU A 8 -14.67 -8.80 3.48
C GLU A 8 -13.68 -7.70 3.05
N SER A 9 -12.39 -7.88 3.34
CA SER A 9 -11.35 -6.97 2.85
C SER A 9 -11.50 -6.85 1.34
N ALA A 10 -11.62 -5.63 0.79
CA ALA A 10 -11.77 -5.45 -0.65
C ALA A 10 -10.51 -5.90 -1.41
N MET A 11 -9.38 -5.99 -0.70
CA MET A 11 -8.11 -6.51 -1.19
C MET A 11 -7.87 -7.96 -0.82
N GLU A 12 -7.43 -8.71 -1.82
CA GLU A 12 -6.90 -10.07 -1.64
C GLU A 12 -5.36 -10.03 -1.64
N TYR A 13 -4.75 -10.72 -0.69
CA TYR A 13 -3.29 -10.75 -0.50
C TYR A 13 -2.79 -12.09 0.04
N GLU A 14 -1.53 -12.39 -0.23
CA GLU A 14 -0.81 -13.56 0.26
C GLU A 14 0.54 -13.15 0.85
N PHE A 15 0.85 -13.67 2.05
CA PHE A 15 2.17 -13.55 2.67
C PHE A 15 2.95 -14.85 2.54
N LEU A 16 4.16 -14.76 2.01
CA LEU A 16 5.06 -15.89 1.78
C LEU A 16 6.31 -15.72 2.62
N ARG A 17 6.67 -16.72 3.42
CA ARG A 17 7.95 -16.77 4.13
C ARG A 17 8.89 -17.75 3.43
N ASP A 18 10.04 -17.26 3.00
CA ASP A 18 11.08 -18.09 2.40
C ASP A 18 11.89 -18.85 3.47
N VAL A 19 12.68 -19.84 3.04
CA VAL A 19 13.60 -20.62 3.90
C VAL A 19 14.62 -19.75 4.65
N THR A 20 14.92 -18.56 4.14
CA THR A 20 15.81 -17.58 4.79
C THR A 20 15.10 -16.75 5.87
N GLY A 21 13.79 -16.88 6.02
CA GLY A 21 12.97 -16.09 6.93
C GLY A 21 12.42 -14.80 6.32
N GLY A 22 12.89 -14.38 5.14
CA GLY A 22 12.38 -13.20 4.45
C GLY A 22 10.90 -13.36 4.07
N VAL A 23 10.14 -12.26 4.20
CA VAL A 23 8.71 -12.22 3.91
C VAL A 23 8.47 -11.49 2.60
N LYS A 24 7.65 -12.09 1.73
CA LYS A 24 7.12 -11.46 0.51
C LYS A 24 5.62 -11.27 0.61
N VAL A 25 5.15 -10.13 0.13
CA VAL A 25 3.75 -9.77 -0.01
C VAL A 25 3.35 -9.88 -1.47
N ARG A 26 2.24 -10.56 -1.76
CA ARG A 26 1.60 -10.60 -3.07
C ARG A 26 0.18 -10.07 -2.95
N MET A 27 -0.24 -9.30 -3.94
CA MET A 27 -1.57 -8.73 -4.02
C MET A 27 -2.28 -9.27 -5.27
N SER A 28 -3.61 -9.37 -5.24
CA SER A 28 -4.41 -9.62 -6.43
C SER A 28 -4.38 -8.44 -7.41
N MET A 29 -4.84 -8.70 -8.65
CA MET A 29 -4.92 -7.71 -9.73
C MET A 29 -5.48 -6.36 -9.27
N GLY A 30 -4.81 -5.29 -9.70
CA GLY A 30 -5.18 -3.90 -9.42
C GLY A 30 -4.55 -3.33 -8.16
N HIS A 31 -3.86 -4.16 -7.37
CA HIS A 31 -3.18 -3.76 -6.14
C HIS A 31 -1.72 -4.22 -6.09
N GLU A 32 -1.14 -4.67 -7.20
CA GLU A 32 0.24 -5.18 -7.23
C GLU A 32 1.26 -4.17 -6.70
N ALA A 33 1.11 -2.88 -7.05
CA ALA A 33 1.98 -1.82 -6.50
C ALA A 33 1.98 -1.75 -4.96
N VAL A 34 0.88 -2.11 -4.28
CA VAL A 34 0.83 -2.22 -2.81
C VAL A 34 1.79 -3.30 -2.33
N GLY A 35 1.76 -4.48 -2.97
CA GLY A 35 2.65 -5.59 -2.65
C GLY A 35 4.12 -5.24 -2.90
N HIS A 36 4.41 -4.57 -4.01
CA HIS A 36 5.75 -4.07 -4.30
C HIS A 36 6.24 -3.07 -3.27
N TRP A 37 5.39 -2.13 -2.84
CA TRP A 37 5.76 -1.19 -1.77
C TRP A 37 6.12 -1.90 -0.45
N PHE A 38 5.39 -2.95 -0.05
CA PHE A 38 5.80 -3.75 1.11
C PHE A 38 7.15 -4.45 0.90
N ASN A 39 7.38 -4.99 -0.30
CA ASN A 39 8.59 -5.75 -0.62
C ASN A 39 9.84 -4.86 -0.79
N GLU A 40 9.67 -3.62 -1.27
CA GLU A 40 10.78 -2.70 -1.54
C GLU A 40 11.01 -1.69 -0.42
N GLU A 41 9.94 -1.15 0.19
CA GLU A 41 10.05 -0.07 1.16
C GLU A 41 9.95 -0.56 2.62
N VAL A 42 9.06 -1.51 2.89
CA VAL A 42 8.84 -1.99 4.26
C VAL A 42 9.96 -2.94 4.67
N GLN A 43 10.26 -4.00 3.92
CA GLN A 43 11.39 -4.92 4.19
C GLN A 43 11.61 -5.24 5.69
N GLU A 44 10.55 -5.64 6.40
CA GLU A 44 10.56 -5.94 7.85
C GLU A 44 10.77 -4.73 8.80
N ASN A 45 10.92 -3.50 8.27
CA ASN A 45 10.96 -2.26 9.03
C ASN A 45 9.58 -1.87 9.55
N LEU A 46 9.19 -2.45 10.69
CA LEU A 46 7.91 -2.17 11.33
C LEU A 46 7.77 -0.70 11.80
N ALA A 47 8.87 0.02 12.00
CA ALA A 47 8.83 1.43 12.36
C ALA A 47 8.30 2.32 11.22
N LEU A 48 8.49 1.90 9.96
CA LEU A 48 7.86 2.56 8.82
C LEU A 48 6.33 2.39 8.88
N LEU A 49 5.85 1.22 9.27
CA LEU A 49 4.41 0.99 9.44
C LEU A 49 3.84 1.81 10.61
N ASP A 50 4.60 1.94 11.71
CA ASP A 50 4.22 2.84 12.82
C ASP A 50 4.11 4.31 12.35
N GLU A 51 5.03 4.76 11.48
CA GLU A 51 4.98 6.10 10.88
C GLU A 51 3.72 6.30 10.02
N VAL A 52 3.38 5.30 9.19
CA VAL A 52 2.20 5.31 8.33
C VAL A 52 0.91 5.33 9.15
N GLU A 53 0.77 4.46 10.15
CA GLU A 53 -0.41 4.44 11.04
C GLU A 53 -0.57 5.76 11.80
N ALA A 54 0.53 6.34 12.27
CA ALA A 54 0.52 7.65 12.92
C ALA A 54 0.16 8.79 11.95
N ALA A 55 0.52 8.67 10.67
CA ALA A 55 0.13 9.63 9.64
C ALA A 55 -1.38 9.54 9.34
N VAL A 56 -1.92 8.33 9.21
CA VAL A 56 -3.38 8.12 9.05
C VAL A 56 -4.16 8.78 10.20
N ALA A 57 -3.74 8.55 11.44
CA ALA A 57 -4.40 9.16 12.60
C ALA A 57 -4.29 10.70 12.64
N GLN A 58 -3.31 11.30 11.95
CA GLN A 58 -3.13 12.75 11.89
C GLN A 58 -3.94 13.41 10.76
N ILE A 59 -4.26 12.66 9.70
CA ILE A 59 -5.02 13.17 8.55
C ILE A 59 -6.52 12.85 8.66
N ASP A 60 -6.92 11.84 9.45
CA ASP A 60 -8.31 11.46 9.71
C ASP A 60 -9.23 12.66 10.00
N GLY A 61 -10.30 12.80 9.20
CA GLY A 61 -11.27 13.88 9.31
C GLY A 61 -10.73 15.27 8.96
N SER A 62 -9.63 15.36 8.21
CA SER A 62 -9.01 16.62 7.79
C SER A 62 -8.67 16.63 6.30
N GLU A 63 -8.62 17.82 5.70
CA GLU A 63 -8.20 18.00 4.30
C GLU A 63 -6.68 17.89 4.10
N ARG A 64 -5.95 17.30 5.06
CA ARG A 64 -4.49 17.18 5.00
C ARG A 64 -4.10 15.95 4.21
N GLN A 65 -3.04 16.11 3.43
CA GLN A 65 -2.39 15.00 2.74
C GLN A 65 -1.05 14.71 3.39
N TRP A 66 -0.69 13.44 3.37
CA TRP A 66 0.62 12.96 3.79
C TRP A 66 1.26 12.14 2.68
N GLN A 67 2.58 12.20 2.60
CA GLN A 67 3.34 11.39 1.65
C GLN A 67 4.64 10.88 2.25
N ARG A 68 5.08 9.74 1.75
CA ARG A 68 6.38 9.14 2.02
C ARG A 68 7.04 8.73 0.71
N VAL A 69 8.05 9.50 0.32
CA VAL A 69 8.91 9.12 -0.81
C VAL A 69 9.87 8.03 -0.34
N GLY A 70 9.72 6.85 -0.93
CA GLY A 70 10.59 5.70 -0.75
C GLY A 70 11.68 5.61 -1.82
N HIS A 71 12.36 4.46 -1.89
CA HIS A 71 13.39 4.16 -2.87
C HIS A 71 12.79 3.90 -4.26
N GLU A 72 11.90 2.91 -4.38
CA GLU A 72 11.23 2.53 -5.62
C GLU A 72 9.79 3.04 -5.68
N TYR A 73 9.10 3.13 -4.54
CA TYR A 73 7.70 3.55 -4.50
C TYR A 73 7.48 4.74 -3.55
N THR A 74 6.54 5.61 -3.91
CA THR A 74 6.01 6.67 -3.05
C THR A 74 4.60 6.31 -2.60
N LEU A 75 4.36 6.43 -1.29
CA LEU A 75 3.05 6.29 -0.65
C LEU A 75 2.45 7.69 -0.44
N TRP A 76 1.21 7.88 -0.85
CA TRP A 76 0.40 9.08 -0.63
C TRP A 76 -0.90 8.70 0.08
N MET A 77 -1.35 9.54 1.00
CA MET A 77 -2.59 9.32 1.74
C MET A 77 -3.32 10.64 2.00
N ASP A 78 -4.64 10.62 1.88
CA ASP A 78 -5.57 11.57 2.52
C ASP A 78 -6.50 10.82 3.49
N ASP A 79 -7.60 11.42 3.94
CA ASP A 79 -8.49 10.78 4.91
C ASP A 79 -9.35 9.65 4.31
N GLU A 80 -9.49 9.58 2.98
CA GLU A 80 -10.31 8.60 2.27
C GLU A 80 -9.45 7.57 1.54
N GLU A 81 -8.40 8.00 0.82
CA GLU A 81 -7.67 7.18 -0.15
C GLU A 81 -6.15 7.09 0.12
N VAL A 82 -5.59 5.93 -0.26
CA VAL A 82 -4.16 5.65 -0.36
C VAL A 82 -3.79 5.43 -1.82
N MET A 83 -2.73 6.11 -2.27
CA MET A 83 -2.12 5.91 -3.59
C MET A 83 -0.67 5.46 -3.43
N ILE A 84 -0.30 4.38 -4.11
CA ILE A 84 1.08 3.87 -4.18
C ILE A 84 1.56 3.96 -5.61
N ARG A 85 2.71 4.60 -5.81
CA ARG A 85 3.23 4.95 -7.14
C ARG A 85 4.71 4.63 -7.28
N ALA A 86 5.09 3.92 -8.34
CA ALA A 86 6.48 3.73 -8.71
C ALA A 86 7.16 5.08 -9.05
N ASN A 87 8.35 5.31 -8.52
CA ASN A 87 9.13 6.53 -8.70
C ASN A 87 9.66 6.67 -10.14
N SER A 88 9.83 5.55 -10.84
CA SER A 88 10.22 5.51 -12.26
C SER A 88 9.16 6.12 -13.19
N MET A 89 7.93 6.37 -12.72
CA MET A 89 6.91 7.10 -13.49
C MET A 89 7.14 8.63 -13.51
N SER A 90 8.39 9.09 -13.38
CA SER A 90 8.69 10.52 -13.43
C SER A 90 8.36 11.08 -14.81
N VAL A 91 7.31 11.92 -14.85
CA VAL A 91 6.92 12.73 -16.01
C VAL A 91 7.92 13.87 -16.15
N GLU A 92 9.04 13.64 -16.81
CA GLU A 92 9.91 14.72 -17.28
C GLU A 92 9.85 14.81 -18.80
N GLY A 93 8.92 15.64 -19.28
CA GLY A 93 9.05 16.42 -20.50
C GLY A 93 8.54 15.79 -21.80
N ASP A 94 7.50 16.43 -22.37
CA ASP A 94 7.17 16.45 -23.81
C ASP A 94 7.09 15.05 -24.45
N GLU A 95 5.96 14.35 -24.33
CA GLU A 95 5.01 14.23 -25.45
C GLU A 95 3.69 13.67 -24.89
N MET A 96 2.64 14.49 -24.90
CA MET A 96 1.27 14.06 -24.62
C MET A 96 0.81 13.16 -25.79
N GLU A 97 1.09 11.87 -25.73
CA GLU A 97 0.47 10.91 -26.65
C GLU A 97 -0.95 10.64 -26.14
N GLU A 98 -1.92 11.33 -26.75
CA GLU A 98 -3.34 11.12 -26.53
C GLU A 98 -3.73 9.66 -26.79
N GLY A 99 -3.94 8.87 -25.73
CA GLY A 99 -4.79 7.68 -25.81
C GLY A 99 -4.26 6.34 -25.29
N MET A 100 -3.18 6.29 -24.50
CA MET A 100 -2.75 5.04 -23.83
C MET A 100 -2.67 5.25 -22.32
N SER A 101 -3.42 4.47 -21.56
CA SER A 101 -3.29 4.40 -20.10
C SER A 101 -1.95 3.70 -19.78
N TYR A 102 -0.91 4.47 -19.46
CA TYR A 102 0.42 3.96 -19.09
C TYR A 102 0.48 3.29 -17.70
N TYR A 103 -0.67 3.13 -17.05
CA TYR A 103 -0.75 2.53 -15.72
C TYR A 103 -0.78 1.01 -15.86
N ASP A 104 0.40 0.41 -15.72
CA ASP A 104 0.51 -0.99 -15.37
C ASP A 104 0.24 -1.15 -13.86
N GLU A 105 -0.46 -2.22 -13.48
CA GLU A 105 -0.93 -2.48 -12.11
C GLU A 105 0.24 -2.67 -11.12
N GLU A 106 1.45 -2.97 -11.62
CA GLU A 106 2.69 -3.02 -10.83
C GLU A 106 3.24 -1.61 -10.50
N SER A 107 2.83 -0.58 -11.25
CA SER A 107 3.36 0.79 -11.15
C SER A 107 2.49 1.75 -10.37
N LEU A 108 1.17 1.50 -10.29
CA LEU A 108 0.20 2.37 -9.63
C LEU A 108 -0.94 1.56 -9.02
N ALA A 109 -1.26 1.82 -7.76
CA ALA A 109 -2.47 1.28 -7.11
C ALA A 109 -3.15 2.35 -6.25
N PHE A 110 -4.47 2.22 -6.14
CA PHE A 110 -5.33 3.04 -5.29
C PHE A 110 -6.19 2.16 -4.41
N CYS A 111 -6.49 2.64 -3.21
CA CYS A 111 -7.36 1.91 -2.29
C CYS A 111 -7.84 2.77 -1.13
N GLY A 112 -8.89 2.31 -0.44
CA GLY A 112 -9.33 2.95 0.80
C GLY A 112 -8.28 2.82 1.91
N VAL A 113 -8.20 3.84 2.77
CA VAL A 113 -7.32 3.84 3.95
C VAL A 113 -7.60 2.64 4.86
N GLU A 114 -8.88 2.29 5.05
CA GLU A 114 -9.30 1.18 5.89
C GLU A 114 -8.80 -0.19 5.36
N ASP A 115 -8.92 -0.43 4.05
CA ASP A 115 -8.41 -1.64 3.40
C ASP A 115 -6.88 -1.73 3.51
N PHE A 116 -6.18 -0.63 3.26
CA PHE A 116 -4.73 -0.61 3.39
C PHE A 116 -4.26 -0.91 4.82
N LEU A 117 -4.92 -0.32 5.83
CA LEU A 117 -4.63 -0.61 7.24
C LEU A 117 -4.93 -2.06 7.62
N GLN A 118 -5.90 -2.72 7.00
CA GLN A 118 -6.13 -4.15 7.21
C GLN A 118 -4.92 -4.98 6.73
N VAL A 119 -4.37 -4.67 5.55
CA VAL A 119 -3.16 -5.34 5.04
C VAL A 119 -1.95 -5.07 5.94
N VAL A 120 -1.76 -3.83 6.39
CA VAL A 120 -0.69 -3.46 7.35
C VAL A 120 -0.80 -4.29 8.63
N ASN A 121 -1.99 -4.36 9.22
CA ASN A 121 -2.23 -5.13 10.44
C ASN A 121 -2.01 -6.63 10.24
N ALA A 122 -2.48 -7.18 9.12
CA ALA A 122 -2.28 -8.58 8.76
C ALA A 122 -0.79 -8.91 8.54
N TYR A 123 -0.04 -8.01 7.91
CA TYR A 123 1.41 -8.14 7.77
C TYR A 123 2.12 -8.16 9.13
N ARG A 124 1.78 -7.24 10.05
CA ARG A 124 2.36 -7.22 11.41
C ARG A 124 2.05 -8.51 12.18
N ARG A 125 0.83 -9.04 12.03
CA ARG A 125 0.41 -10.33 12.61
C ARG A 125 1.25 -11.49 12.04
N PHE A 126 1.41 -11.53 10.73
CA PHE A 126 2.24 -12.54 10.06
C PHE A 126 3.72 -12.47 10.49
N MET A 127 4.25 -11.27 10.70
CA MET A 127 5.60 -11.05 11.21
C MET A 127 5.80 -11.57 12.64
N ARG A 128 4.74 -11.55 13.47
CA ARG A 128 4.73 -12.12 14.83
C ARG A 128 4.45 -13.63 14.87
N GLY A 129 4.04 -14.23 13.74
CA GLY A 129 3.71 -15.65 13.65
C GLY A 129 2.31 -16.01 14.16
N GLU A 130 1.39 -15.05 14.12
CA GLU A 130 0.00 -15.15 14.61
C GLU A 130 -1.03 -15.46 13.52
#